data_AF-A0A1G5VXP8-F1
#
_entry.id   AF-A0A1G5VXP8-F1
#
_cell.length_a   1.000
_cell.length_b   1.000
_cell.length_c   1.000
_cell.angle_alpha   90.00
_cell.angle_beta   90.00
_cell.angle_gamma   90.00
#
_symmetry.space_group_name_H-M   'P 1'
#
loop_
_entity.id
_entity.type
_entity.pdbx_description
1 polymer ?
#
loop_
_entity_poly.entity_id
_entity_poly.type
_entity_poly.pdbx_seq_one_letter_code
_entity_poly.pdbx_strand_id
1 'polypeptide(L)'
;MDEITIKTLSSTAAFVEKLLASGILGGDLLTEALMAGTALGYELARGCCSDEALLPIRVLERQLASELSEYPGTVDCAKAVHRDEQWQASIGASLTSAMEGLARHPLDAGQEHIIASRLREFLVRYHELFDPAISHGTNATYQGGRGDGQVSEACEDEKITPQAVQRDLKANTRYTDVQVTDMRQLMGGYSKETFILDLSDATGERREVLRKDGVGLPTGSSVVNEFQVLREVARLGLPVPTPLHLQANAENLGTAYMLVDYVAGQSAHLTVPMDPASRQRWADSILDSLVMLHRETLQTDRDIRDLLRAEIDELRQRVRDRERHAHPGIACGLSWLQSHLSDLEGRPACRVHGDVGFHNMLMADDKLVALLDWEFSHISDPVEDLRYVKPFIEQLDLWPWFIEQYEQRSGMSYDARAARYFNVWKEVRNAIACQGSLNSLLMPGVRNLALCVAGNLYLPKFEIGILDAIVDANTAAGDRHV
;
A
#
# COMPACT_ATOMS: atom_id res chain seq x y z
N MET A 1 -31.81 -7.59 8.82
CA MET A 1 -31.95 -7.68 7.35
C MET A 1 -33.35 -8.09 6.98
N ASP A 2 -33.89 -7.57 5.87
CA ASP A 2 -35.12 -8.11 5.28
C ASP A 2 -34.88 -9.49 4.64
N GLU A 3 -35.96 -10.22 4.40
CA GLU A 3 -35.95 -11.59 3.87
C GLU A 3 -35.36 -11.68 2.46
N ILE A 4 -35.49 -10.62 1.65
CA ILE A 4 -34.97 -10.54 0.28
C ILE A 4 -33.44 -10.50 0.31
N THR A 5 -32.89 -9.71 1.21
CA THR A 5 -31.44 -9.57 1.41
C THR A 5 -30.85 -10.92 1.84
N ILE A 6 -31.39 -11.56 2.87
CA ILE A 6 -30.93 -12.88 3.34
C ILE A 6 -30.94 -13.93 2.22
N LYS A 7 -32.02 -13.97 1.44
CA LYS A 7 -32.19 -14.91 0.32
C LYS A 7 -31.19 -14.65 -0.81
N THR A 8 -30.97 -13.38 -1.15
CA THR A 8 -30.00 -12.98 -2.17
C THR A 8 -28.59 -13.43 -1.79
N LEU A 9 -28.19 -13.17 -0.55
CA LEU A 9 -26.84 -13.49 -0.07
C LEU A 9 -26.59 -14.99 0.05
N SER A 10 -27.57 -15.73 0.56
CA SER A 10 -27.50 -17.20 0.63
C SER A 10 -27.40 -17.81 -0.77
N SER A 11 -28.10 -17.23 -1.75
CA SER A 11 -28.04 -17.67 -3.15
C SER A 11 -26.70 -17.32 -3.80
N THR A 12 -26.14 -16.12 -3.52
CA THR A 12 -24.82 -15.69 -4.01
C THR A 12 -23.71 -16.56 -3.43
N ALA A 13 -23.71 -16.82 -2.12
CA ALA A 13 -22.72 -17.70 -1.49
C ALA A 13 -22.76 -19.11 -2.07
N ALA A 14 -23.95 -19.71 -2.19
CA ALA A 14 -24.12 -21.03 -2.79
C ALA A 14 -23.72 -21.08 -4.28
N PHE A 15 -23.87 -19.97 -5.01
CA PHE A 15 -23.43 -19.86 -6.39
C PHE A 15 -21.90 -19.81 -6.49
N VAL A 16 -21.24 -19.02 -5.65
CA VAL A 16 -19.77 -18.97 -5.56
C VAL A 16 -19.21 -20.34 -5.19
N GLU A 17 -19.76 -21.01 -4.18
CA GLU A 17 -19.33 -22.37 -3.80
C GLU A 17 -19.46 -23.37 -4.95
N LYS A 18 -20.53 -23.28 -5.76
CA LYS A 18 -20.69 -24.13 -6.96
C LYS A 18 -19.65 -23.82 -8.03
N LEU A 19 -19.33 -22.54 -8.26
CA LEU A 19 -18.28 -22.14 -9.19
C LEU A 19 -16.91 -22.67 -8.73
N LEU A 20 -16.61 -22.57 -7.44
CA LEU A 20 -15.40 -23.13 -6.84
C LEU A 20 -15.33 -24.66 -7.00
N ALA A 21 -16.41 -25.37 -6.64
CA ALA A 21 -16.49 -26.83 -6.73
C ALA A 21 -16.45 -27.35 -8.18
N SER A 22 -16.87 -26.54 -9.16
CA SER A 22 -16.83 -26.91 -10.57
C SER A 22 -15.44 -26.89 -11.20
N GLY A 23 -14.44 -26.31 -10.52
CA GLY A 23 -13.09 -26.13 -11.05
C GLY A 23 -12.98 -25.11 -12.19
N ILE A 24 -14.06 -24.39 -12.49
CA ILE A 24 -14.08 -23.32 -13.51
C ILE A 24 -13.19 -22.14 -13.07
N LEU A 25 -13.11 -21.88 -11.77
CA LEU A 25 -12.25 -20.84 -11.20
C LEU A 25 -10.87 -21.44 -10.86
N GLY A 26 -9.84 -21.03 -11.60
CA GLY A 26 -8.45 -21.40 -11.37
C GLY A 26 -7.54 -20.17 -11.21
N GLY A 27 -6.36 -20.36 -10.61
CA GLY A 27 -5.34 -19.31 -10.49
C GLY A 27 -5.82 -18.07 -9.73
N ASP A 28 -5.65 -16.90 -10.33
CA ASP A 28 -5.93 -15.61 -9.70
C ASP A 28 -7.44 -15.39 -9.52
N LEU A 29 -8.26 -15.84 -10.48
CA LEU A 29 -9.72 -15.74 -10.41
C LEU A 29 -10.32 -16.48 -9.20
N LEU A 30 -9.70 -17.60 -8.81
CA LEU A 30 -10.07 -18.32 -7.58
C LEU A 30 -9.78 -17.46 -6.34
N THR A 31 -8.61 -16.81 -6.30
CA THR A 31 -8.21 -15.93 -5.20
C THR A 31 -9.14 -14.72 -5.10
N GLU A 32 -9.43 -14.07 -6.22
CA GLU A 32 -10.35 -12.92 -6.28
C GLU A 32 -11.77 -13.28 -5.82
N ALA A 33 -12.29 -14.44 -6.25
CA ALA A 33 -13.60 -14.91 -5.85
C ALA A 33 -13.69 -15.21 -4.35
N LEU A 34 -12.64 -15.84 -3.77
CA LEU A 34 -12.57 -16.09 -2.33
C LEU A 34 -12.50 -14.78 -1.55
N MET A 35 -11.63 -13.86 -1.96
CA MET A 35 -11.52 -12.53 -1.36
C MET A 35 -12.88 -11.82 -1.39
N ALA A 36 -13.57 -11.80 -2.54
CA ALA A 36 -14.87 -11.15 -2.69
C ALA A 36 -15.94 -11.79 -1.79
N GLY A 37 -15.94 -13.11 -1.67
CA GLY A 37 -16.79 -13.83 -0.73
C GLY A 37 -16.53 -13.42 0.73
N THR A 38 -15.26 -13.30 1.13
CA THR A 38 -14.88 -12.85 2.48
C THR A 38 -15.31 -11.42 2.76
N ALA A 39 -15.03 -10.47 1.86
CA ALA A 39 -15.43 -9.07 2.06
C ALA A 39 -16.96 -8.90 2.08
N LEU A 40 -17.68 -9.62 1.22
CA LEU A 40 -19.14 -9.66 1.30
C LEU A 40 -19.58 -10.20 2.65
N GLY A 41 -19.00 -11.32 3.11
CA GLY A 41 -19.25 -11.86 4.45
C GLY A 41 -19.07 -10.84 5.57
N TYR A 42 -18.02 -10.02 5.51
CA TYR A 42 -17.76 -8.97 6.50
C TYR A 42 -18.81 -7.86 6.46
N GLU A 43 -19.17 -7.35 5.28
CA GLU A 43 -20.21 -6.32 5.14
C GLU A 43 -21.56 -6.81 5.67
N LEU A 44 -21.89 -8.08 5.42
CA LEU A 44 -23.11 -8.69 5.95
C LEU A 44 -23.09 -8.84 7.45
N ALA A 45 -21.98 -9.33 7.99
CA ALA A 45 -21.84 -9.51 9.42
C ALA A 45 -21.93 -8.16 10.16
N ARG A 46 -21.38 -7.08 9.59
CA ARG A 46 -21.55 -5.70 10.08
C ARG A 46 -23.01 -5.26 10.09
N GLY A 47 -23.73 -5.46 8.98
CA GLY A 47 -25.14 -5.07 8.85
C GLY A 47 -26.13 -5.92 9.67
N CYS A 48 -25.68 -7.04 10.25
CA CYS A 48 -26.52 -8.00 10.98
C CYS A 48 -26.14 -8.17 12.45
N CYS A 49 -25.14 -7.43 12.92
CA CYS A 49 -24.69 -7.54 14.30
C CYS A 49 -25.81 -7.09 15.25
N SER A 50 -26.16 -7.93 16.22
CA SER A 50 -27.19 -7.57 17.21
C SER A 50 -26.65 -6.53 18.20
N ASP A 51 -27.53 -5.71 18.76
CA ASP A 51 -27.16 -4.77 19.82
C ASP A 51 -26.53 -5.48 21.03
N GLU A 52 -26.96 -6.70 21.32
CA GLU A 52 -26.39 -7.55 22.38
C GLU A 52 -24.92 -7.92 22.08
N ALA A 53 -24.60 -8.27 20.83
CA ALA A 53 -23.23 -8.58 20.42
C ALA A 53 -22.32 -7.35 20.46
N LEU A 54 -22.86 -6.15 20.23
CA LEU A 54 -22.13 -4.89 20.31
C LEU A 54 -21.96 -4.37 21.75
N LEU A 55 -22.72 -4.88 22.72
CA LEU A 55 -22.73 -4.34 24.08
C LEU A 55 -21.35 -4.29 24.76
N PRO A 56 -20.49 -5.35 24.68
CA PRO A 56 -19.14 -5.30 25.25
C PRO A 56 -18.25 -4.25 24.56
N ILE A 57 -18.42 -4.06 23.25
CA ILE A 57 -17.65 -3.07 22.47
C ILE A 57 -18.08 -1.65 22.84
N ARG A 58 -19.38 -1.41 23.03
CA ARG A 58 -19.92 -0.11 23.51
C ARG A 58 -19.45 0.25 24.94
N VAL A 59 -18.97 -0.73 25.73
CA VAL A 59 -18.35 -0.44 27.04
C VAL A 59 -16.92 0.07 26.83
N LEU A 60 -16.11 -0.61 26.03
CA LEU A 60 -14.76 -0.18 25.68
C LEU A 60 -14.74 1.20 25.01
N GLU A 61 -15.70 1.43 24.13
CA GLU A 61 -15.93 2.71 23.48
C GLU A 61 -16.14 3.85 24.50
N ARG A 62 -17.06 3.68 25.44
CA ARG A 62 -17.38 4.70 26.45
C ARG A 62 -16.20 4.96 27.37
N GLN A 63 -15.41 3.93 27.68
CA GLN A 63 -14.17 4.07 28.43
C GLN A 63 -13.17 4.91 27.64
N LEU A 64 -12.90 4.57 26.37
CA LEU A 64 -12.01 5.32 25.50
C LEU A 64 -12.46 6.78 25.32
N ALA A 65 -13.75 7.03 25.09
CA ALA A 65 -14.29 8.38 24.95
C ALA A 65 -14.16 9.20 26.24
N SER A 66 -14.36 8.57 27.40
CA SER A 66 -14.18 9.21 28.70
C SER A 66 -12.71 9.58 28.94
N GLU A 67 -11.80 8.64 28.71
CA GLU A 67 -10.35 8.88 28.82
C GLU A 67 -9.91 9.99 27.87
N LEU A 68 -10.34 9.93 26.60
CA LEU A 68 -10.03 10.97 25.62
C LEU A 68 -10.51 12.35 26.07
N SER A 69 -11.65 12.46 26.74
CA SER A 69 -12.18 13.76 27.18
C SER A 69 -11.32 14.50 28.21
N GLU A 70 -10.35 13.82 28.82
CA GLU A 70 -9.39 14.42 29.76
C GLU A 70 -8.29 15.23 29.04
N TYR A 71 -8.14 15.05 27.73
CA TYR A 71 -7.12 15.72 26.93
C TYR A 71 -7.63 17.03 26.30
N PRO A 72 -6.77 18.06 26.15
CA PRO A 72 -7.14 19.26 25.40
C PRO A 72 -7.43 18.94 23.93
N GLY A 73 -8.50 19.52 23.38
CA GLY A 73 -8.87 19.35 21.96
C GLY A 73 -9.79 18.17 21.64
N THR A 74 -10.13 17.34 22.62
CA THR A 74 -10.98 16.13 22.47
C THR A 74 -12.29 16.19 23.29
N VAL A 75 -12.52 17.31 23.97
CA VAL A 75 -13.56 17.51 25.01
C VAL A 75 -15.00 17.21 24.55
N ASP A 76 -15.29 17.29 23.25
CA ASP A 76 -16.62 17.02 22.71
C ASP A 76 -16.90 15.54 22.38
N CYS A 77 -15.90 14.64 22.49
CA CYS A 77 -16.06 13.23 22.16
C CYS A 77 -17.08 12.50 23.05
N ALA A 78 -17.12 12.85 24.34
CA ALA A 78 -18.08 12.28 25.28
C ALA A 78 -19.54 12.69 24.98
N LYS A 79 -19.78 13.79 24.26
CA LYS A 79 -21.12 14.30 23.94
C LYS A 79 -21.73 13.65 22.69
N ALA A 80 -20.91 13.06 21.84
CA ALA A 80 -21.32 12.55 20.53
C ALA A 80 -21.79 11.08 20.54
N VAL A 81 -21.68 10.39 21.67
CA VAL A 81 -22.10 8.99 21.91
C VAL A 81 -23.63 8.76 21.75
N HIS A 82 -24.42 9.80 21.43
CA HIS A 82 -25.88 9.77 21.55
C HIS A 82 -26.71 9.99 20.27
N ARG A 83 -26.16 9.83 19.06
CA ARG A 83 -26.98 9.92 17.83
C ARG A 83 -26.57 8.87 16.81
N ASP A 84 -27.55 8.12 16.32
CA ASP A 84 -27.50 7.07 15.28
C ASP A 84 -26.98 5.66 15.64
N GLU A 85 -27.71 4.68 15.09
CA GLU A 85 -27.53 3.23 15.25
C GLU A 85 -26.37 2.66 14.42
N GLN A 86 -25.73 3.47 13.56
CA GLN A 86 -24.59 3.07 12.74
C GLN A 86 -23.27 3.57 13.35
N TRP A 87 -22.47 2.65 13.90
CA TRP A 87 -21.20 2.91 14.60
C TRP A 87 -20.24 3.88 13.87
N GLN A 88 -20.11 3.77 12.54
CA GLN A 88 -19.16 4.63 11.78
C GLN A 88 -19.65 6.07 11.63
N ALA A 89 -20.97 6.30 11.60
CA ALA A 89 -21.55 7.62 11.35
C ALA A 89 -21.50 8.54 12.59
N SER A 90 -21.34 7.98 13.79
CA SER A 90 -21.37 8.74 15.04
C SER A 90 -20.11 8.55 15.87
N ILE A 91 -19.87 7.33 16.32
CA ILE A 91 -18.79 7.00 17.26
C ILE A 91 -17.44 7.06 16.56
N GLY A 92 -17.31 6.42 15.40
CA GLY A 92 -16.09 6.46 14.60
C GLY A 92 -15.71 7.91 14.25
N ALA A 93 -16.69 8.72 13.83
CA ALA A 93 -16.49 10.13 13.48
C ALA A 93 -16.01 10.96 14.68
N SER A 94 -16.56 10.69 15.87
CA SER A 94 -16.17 11.36 17.11
C SER A 94 -14.76 11.00 17.52
N LEU A 95 -14.43 9.71 17.51
CA LEU A 95 -13.06 9.24 17.81
C LEU A 95 -12.05 9.81 16.80
N THR A 96 -12.40 9.83 15.51
CA THR A 96 -11.57 10.42 14.44
C THR A 96 -11.31 11.90 14.72
N SER A 97 -12.36 12.67 15.03
CA SER A 97 -12.23 14.09 15.40
C SER A 97 -11.39 14.29 16.66
N ALA A 98 -11.50 13.40 17.66
CA ALA A 98 -10.63 13.40 18.84
C ALA A 98 -9.16 13.27 18.43
N MET A 99 -8.85 12.25 17.63
CA MET A 99 -7.49 11.95 17.22
C MET A 99 -6.88 13.12 16.44
N GLU A 100 -7.64 13.73 15.53
CA GLU A 100 -7.21 14.95 14.83
C GLU A 100 -6.96 16.13 15.79
N GLY A 101 -7.75 16.23 16.86
CA GLY A 101 -7.57 17.23 17.92
C GLY A 101 -6.24 17.08 18.66
N LEU A 102 -5.77 15.84 18.88
CA LEU A 102 -4.50 15.56 19.55
C LEU A 102 -3.29 16.12 18.79
N ALA A 103 -3.34 16.23 17.46
CA ALA A 103 -2.26 16.84 16.68
C ALA A 103 -1.96 18.30 17.09
N ARG A 104 -2.93 19.00 17.69
CA ARG A 104 -2.79 20.40 18.14
C ARG A 104 -2.24 20.52 19.56
N HIS A 105 -2.22 19.42 20.30
CA HIS A 105 -1.83 19.36 21.70
C HIS A 105 -0.93 18.14 21.91
N PRO A 106 0.39 18.28 21.68
CA PRO A 106 1.33 17.17 21.75
C PRO A 106 1.21 16.44 23.09
N LEU A 107 1.06 15.13 23.00
CA LEU A 107 1.02 14.23 24.14
C LEU A 107 2.43 13.79 24.50
N ASP A 108 2.64 13.40 25.76
CA ASP A 108 3.86 12.68 26.12
C ASP A 108 3.78 11.19 25.70
N ALA A 109 4.94 10.53 25.62
CA ALA A 109 5.03 9.14 25.18
C ALA A 109 4.15 8.16 25.99
N GLY A 110 3.93 8.43 27.27
CA GLY A 110 3.07 7.61 28.13
C GLY A 110 1.59 7.76 27.79
N GLN A 111 1.14 9.00 27.58
CA GLN A 111 -0.21 9.31 27.12
C GLN A 111 -0.50 8.71 25.74
N GLU A 112 0.44 8.85 24.81
CA GLU A 112 0.32 8.25 23.47
C GLU A 112 0.24 6.73 23.52
N HIS A 113 1.07 6.09 24.34
CA HIS A 113 1.02 4.65 24.54
C HIS A 113 -0.34 4.19 25.07
N ILE A 114 -0.91 4.90 26.06
CA ILE A 114 -2.22 4.58 26.64
C ILE A 114 -3.32 4.71 25.58
N ILE A 115 -3.38 5.85 24.88
CA ILE A 115 -4.42 6.12 23.88
C ILE A 115 -4.33 5.11 22.73
N ALA A 116 -3.14 4.88 22.19
CA ALA A 116 -2.94 3.93 21.10
C ALA A 116 -3.32 2.51 21.52
N SER A 117 -2.93 2.07 22.72
CA SER A 117 -3.27 0.75 23.26
C SER A 117 -4.78 0.56 23.42
N ARG A 118 -5.48 1.59 23.91
CA ARG A 118 -6.94 1.56 24.13
C ARG A 118 -7.72 1.58 22.82
N LEU A 119 -7.32 2.44 21.89
CA LEU A 119 -7.91 2.48 20.55
C LEU A 119 -7.67 1.15 19.83
N ARG A 120 -6.50 0.55 20.00
CA ARG A 120 -6.16 -0.76 19.44
C ARG A 120 -7.05 -1.85 20.02
N GLU A 121 -7.17 -1.93 21.34
CA GLU A 121 -8.04 -2.89 22.02
C GLU A 121 -9.48 -2.78 21.50
N PHE A 122 -9.99 -1.55 21.38
CA PHE A 122 -11.29 -1.27 20.82
C PHE A 122 -11.44 -1.76 19.37
N LEU A 123 -10.54 -1.37 18.47
CA LEU A 123 -10.61 -1.75 17.05
C LEU A 123 -10.47 -3.25 16.83
N VAL A 124 -9.56 -3.91 17.57
CA VAL A 124 -9.42 -5.38 17.52
C VAL A 124 -10.74 -6.04 17.92
N ARG A 125 -11.32 -5.67 19.07
CA ARG A 125 -12.60 -6.25 19.53
C ARG A 125 -13.75 -5.97 18.59
N TYR A 126 -13.79 -4.79 18.00
CA TYR A 126 -14.78 -4.45 16.99
C TYR A 126 -14.65 -5.33 15.75
N HIS A 127 -13.44 -5.48 15.21
CA HIS A 127 -13.20 -6.24 13.99
C HIS A 127 -13.25 -7.76 14.20
N GLU A 128 -12.92 -8.28 15.39
CA GLU A 128 -12.97 -9.71 15.73
C GLU A 128 -14.36 -10.34 15.55
N LEU A 129 -15.42 -9.53 15.64
CA LEU A 129 -16.78 -9.98 15.34
C LEU A 129 -16.96 -10.45 13.88
N PHE A 130 -16.10 -9.95 12.99
CA PHE A 130 -16.22 -10.14 11.55
C PHE A 130 -15.04 -10.93 11.00
N ASP A 131 -13.83 -10.64 11.47
CA ASP A 131 -12.57 -11.30 11.15
C ASP A 131 -11.89 -11.81 12.44
N PRO A 132 -12.08 -13.08 12.83
CA PRO A 132 -11.46 -13.64 14.02
C PRO A 132 -9.92 -13.63 13.99
N ALA A 133 -9.31 -13.50 12.81
CA ALA A 133 -7.86 -13.45 12.64
C ALA A 133 -7.30 -12.02 12.63
N ILE A 134 -8.14 -10.99 12.84
CA ILE A 134 -7.72 -9.58 12.76
C ILE A 134 -6.61 -9.23 13.75
N SER A 135 -6.60 -9.86 14.92
CA SER A 135 -5.61 -9.63 15.98
C SER A 135 -4.19 -10.06 15.59
N HIS A 136 -4.03 -10.85 14.53
CA HIS A 136 -2.74 -11.22 13.95
C HIS A 136 -2.18 -10.20 12.95
N GLY A 137 -2.88 -9.09 12.72
CA GLY A 137 -2.44 -8.00 11.85
C GLY A 137 -2.26 -8.43 10.39
N THR A 138 -1.32 -7.80 9.69
CA THR A 138 -1.02 -8.05 8.27
C THR A 138 -0.21 -9.34 8.04
N ASN A 139 0.45 -9.86 9.09
CA ASN A 139 1.27 -11.08 9.05
C ASN A 139 0.46 -12.33 8.67
N ALA A 140 -0.86 -12.31 8.87
CA ALA A 140 -1.71 -13.47 8.65
C ALA A 140 -2.28 -13.59 7.22
N THR A 141 -2.01 -12.68 6.28
CA THR A 141 -2.78 -12.73 5.01
C THR A 141 -2.20 -12.05 3.78
N TYR A 142 -1.05 -11.36 3.83
CA TYR A 142 -0.51 -10.70 2.65
C TYR A 142 0.72 -11.44 2.08
N GLN A 143 0.47 -12.32 1.12
CA GLN A 143 1.43 -12.63 0.06
C GLN A 143 0.93 -11.86 -1.15
N GLY A 144 1.64 -10.79 -1.54
CA GLY A 144 1.24 -9.88 -2.61
C GLY A 144 0.65 -10.61 -3.82
N GLY A 145 -0.33 -9.98 -4.47
CA GLY A 145 -1.10 -10.54 -5.58
C GLY A 145 -0.21 -11.36 -6.51
N ARG A 146 -0.42 -12.67 -6.50
CA ARG A 146 0.31 -13.67 -7.29
C ARG A 146 0.13 -13.30 -8.76
N GLY A 147 1.14 -12.69 -9.37
CA GLY A 147 1.10 -12.29 -10.78
C GLY A 147 1.57 -13.39 -11.74
N ASP A 148 1.70 -14.61 -11.24
CA ASP A 148 2.31 -15.75 -11.90
C ASP A 148 1.36 -16.96 -12.06
N GLY A 149 0.07 -16.79 -11.71
CA GLY A 149 -1.00 -17.76 -11.96
C GLY A 149 -1.38 -17.88 -13.45
N GLN A 150 -1.81 -19.07 -13.86
CA GLN A 150 -2.07 -19.43 -15.27
C GLN A 150 -2.99 -18.46 -16.04
N VAL A 151 -2.57 -18.28 -17.30
CA VAL A 151 -3.27 -17.75 -18.49
C VAL A 151 -4.80 -17.75 -18.37
N SER A 152 -5.40 -16.56 -18.26
CA SER A 152 -6.80 -16.35 -18.58
C SER A 152 -6.94 -16.12 -20.08
N GLU A 153 -7.67 -16.98 -20.78
CA GLU A 153 -8.22 -16.64 -22.08
C GLU A 153 -9.20 -15.45 -21.94
N ALA A 154 -9.26 -14.65 -23.00
CA ALA A 154 -9.80 -13.31 -23.01
C ALA A 154 -11.27 -13.23 -22.56
N CYS A 155 -11.54 -12.41 -21.53
CA CYS A 155 -12.87 -11.87 -21.30
C CYS A 155 -13.06 -10.65 -22.22
N GLU A 156 -13.92 -10.77 -23.23
CA GLU A 156 -14.32 -9.70 -24.14
C GLU A 156 -15.34 -8.78 -23.45
N ASP A 157 -14.94 -7.57 -23.09
CA ASP A 157 -15.85 -6.41 -23.01
C ASP A 157 -15.07 -5.10 -22.87
N GLU A 158 -15.22 -4.20 -23.87
CA GLU A 158 -14.67 -2.83 -23.96
C GLU A 158 -13.16 -2.67 -23.63
N LYS A 159 -12.35 -3.70 -23.90
CA LYS A 159 -10.91 -3.72 -23.55
C LYS A 159 -10.05 -2.99 -24.57
N ILE A 160 -8.98 -2.37 -24.06
CA ILE A 160 -7.75 -2.08 -24.81
C ILE A 160 -7.39 -3.29 -25.67
N THR A 161 -7.33 -3.11 -27.00
CA THR A 161 -7.02 -4.18 -27.95
C THR A 161 -5.63 -4.01 -28.55
N PRO A 162 -4.97 -5.10 -29.03
CA PRO A 162 -3.71 -4.98 -29.74
C PRO A 162 -3.76 -3.97 -30.89
N GLN A 163 -4.88 -3.91 -31.61
CA GLN A 163 -5.09 -2.98 -32.73
C GLN A 163 -5.24 -1.53 -32.27
N ALA A 164 -5.89 -1.29 -31.12
CA ALA A 164 -6.00 0.05 -30.54
C ALA A 164 -4.64 0.55 -30.05
N VAL A 165 -3.88 -0.29 -29.34
CA VAL A 165 -2.50 0.00 -28.92
C VAL A 165 -1.63 0.29 -30.13
N GLN A 166 -1.62 -0.60 -31.13
CA GLN A 166 -0.85 -0.41 -32.35
C GLN A 166 -1.16 0.92 -33.05
N ARG A 167 -2.44 1.29 -33.16
CA ARG A 167 -2.86 2.55 -33.78
C ARG A 167 -2.29 3.75 -33.02
N ASP A 168 -2.37 3.72 -31.69
CA ASP A 168 -1.85 4.80 -30.85
C ASP A 168 -0.32 4.89 -30.93
N LEU A 169 0.38 3.75 -30.87
CA LEU A 169 1.84 3.68 -31.02
C LEU A 169 2.31 4.29 -32.34
N LYS A 170 1.64 4.01 -33.46
CA LYS A 170 2.00 4.55 -34.78
C LYS A 170 1.91 6.08 -34.87
N ALA A 171 1.20 6.75 -33.96
CA ALA A 171 1.21 8.21 -33.88
C ALA A 171 2.54 8.77 -33.36
N ASN A 172 3.35 7.93 -32.72
CA ASN A 172 4.68 8.28 -32.23
C ASN A 172 5.77 7.82 -33.22
N THR A 173 6.64 8.75 -33.60
CA THR A 173 7.77 8.53 -34.51
C THR A 173 8.70 7.37 -34.14
N ARG A 174 8.79 7.01 -32.84
CA ARG A 174 9.55 5.85 -32.34
C ARG A 174 9.02 4.51 -32.87
N TYR A 175 7.72 4.42 -33.14
CA TYR A 175 7.03 3.17 -33.46
C TYR A 175 6.49 3.17 -34.90
N THR A 176 7.25 3.75 -35.82
CA THR A 176 6.90 3.78 -37.25
C THR A 176 6.79 2.34 -37.78
N ASP A 177 5.68 2.03 -38.45
CA ASP A 177 5.36 0.70 -38.99
C ASP A 177 5.30 -0.46 -37.97
N VAL A 178 5.20 -0.17 -36.67
CA VAL A 178 5.09 -1.20 -35.63
C VAL A 178 3.86 -2.09 -35.82
N GLN A 179 4.03 -3.38 -35.56
CA GLN A 179 2.95 -4.35 -35.41
C GLN A 179 2.95 -4.87 -33.97
N VAL A 180 1.79 -4.87 -33.32
CA VAL A 180 1.60 -5.57 -32.04
C VAL A 180 1.21 -7.00 -32.40
N THR A 181 2.16 -7.93 -32.30
CA THR A 181 1.97 -9.33 -32.70
C THR A 181 1.29 -10.15 -31.63
N ASP A 182 1.53 -9.81 -30.36
CA ASP A 182 0.83 -10.37 -29.20
C ASP A 182 0.71 -9.32 -28.09
N MET A 183 -0.32 -9.45 -27.25
CA MET A 183 -0.54 -8.59 -26.09
C MET A 183 -1.17 -9.40 -24.97
N ARG A 184 -0.55 -9.36 -23.79
CA ARG A 184 -1.01 -10.08 -22.62
C ARG A 184 -1.06 -9.17 -21.41
N GLN A 185 -2.22 -9.11 -20.75
CA GLN A 185 -2.36 -8.45 -19.46
C GLN A 185 -1.69 -9.30 -18.37
N LEU A 186 -0.88 -8.67 -17.54
CA LEU A 186 -0.42 -9.24 -16.29
C LEU A 186 -1.51 -9.03 -15.23
N MET A 187 -1.93 -10.13 -14.61
CA MET A 187 -2.75 -10.08 -13.41
C MET A 187 -1.86 -9.77 -12.21
N GLY A 188 -2.39 -9.09 -11.20
CA GLY A 188 -1.60 -8.55 -10.09
C GLY A 188 -1.21 -7.08 -10.29
N GLY A 189 -1.09 -6.34 -9.18
CA GLY A 189 -1.00 -4.88 -9.18
C GLY A 189 -2.38 -4.23 -9.25
N TYR A 190 -2.82 -3.63 -8.14
CA TYR A 190 -4.19 -3.12 -8.02
C TYR A 190 -4.33 -1.65 -8.49
N SER A 191 -3.23 -0.90 -8.58
CA SER A 191 -3.22 0.54 -8.93
C SER A 191 -3.17 0.78 -10.45
N LYS A 192 -2.42 -0.05 -11.18
CA LYS A 192 -2.13 0.10 -12.62
C LYS A 192 -2.45 -1.16 -13.40
N GLU A 193 -2.92 -1.00 -14.63
CA GLU A 193 -3.03 -2.10 -15.58
C GLU A 193 -1.68 -2.28 -16.28
N THR A 194 -1.12 -3.49 -16.24
CA THR A 194 0.18 -3.79 -16.86
C THR A 194 0.00 -4.81 -17.99
N PHE A 195 0.53 -4.52 -19.18
CA PHE A 195 0.47 -5.39 -20.34
C PHE A 195 1.88 -5.64 -20.88
N ILE A 196 2.17 -6.89 -21.23
CA ILE A 196 3.34 -7.24 -22.02
C ILE A 196 2.92 -7.18 -23.49
N LEU A 197 3.70 -6.46 -24.29
CA LEU A 197 3.51 -6.32 -25.73
C LEU A 197 4.66 -7.01 -26.47
N ASP A 198 4.33 -7.94 -27.36
CA ASP A 198 5.28 -8.40 -28.38
C ASP A 198 5.09 -7.53 -29.63
N LEU A 199 6.18 -6.86 -30.03
CA LEU A 199 6.20 -5.87 -31.10
C LEU A 199 7.15 -6.33 -32.21
N SER A 200 6.78 -6.05 -33.46
CA SER A 200 7.60 -6.28 -34.64
C SER A 200 7.61 -5.04 -35.54
N ASP A 201 8.79 -4.61 -35.98
CA ASP A 201 8.94 -3.60 -37.03
C ASP A 201 10.17 -3.88 -37.90
N ALA A 202 10.57 -2.91 -38.74
CA ALA A 202 11.74 -3.05 -39.62
C ALA A 202 13.06 -3.30 -38.88
N THR A 203 13.14 -3.03 -37.58
CA THR A 203 14.33 -3.26 -36.75
C THR A 203 14.38 -4.66 -36.12
N GLY A 204 13.26 -5.40 -36.16
CA GLY A 204 13.14 -6.76 -35.63
C GLY A 204 11.99 -6.91 -34.62
N GLU A 205 12.00 -8.05 -33.93
CA GLU A 205 11.06 -8.35 -32.85
C GLU A 205 11.61 -7.85 -31.51
N ARG A 206 10.73 -7.32 -30.66
CA ARG A 206 11.07 -6.90 -29.29
C ARG A 206 9.86 -7.03 -28.37
N ARG A 207 10.12 -7.02 -27.07
CA ARG A 207 9.09 -6.99 -26.03
C ARG A 207 9.17 -5.69 -25.23
N GLU A 208 8.01 -5.07 -25.01
CA GLU A 208 7.86 -3.87 -24.19
C GLU A 208 6.74 -4.09 -23.17
N VAL A 209 6.74 -3.30 -22.09
CA VAL A 209 5.69 -3.34 -21.06
C VAL A 209 4.94 -2.02 -21.08
N LEU A 210 3.61 -2.10 -21.26
CA LEU A 210 2.69 -0.98 -21.15
C LEU A 210 2.12 -0.95 -19.74
N ARG A 211 2.41 0.11 -18.99
CA ARG A 211 1.80 0.40 -17.68
C ARG A 211 0.83 1.56 -17.83
N LYS A 212 -0.43 1.34 -17.46
CA LYS A 212 -1.53 2.28 -17.68
C LYS A 212 -2.24 2.61 -16.37
N ASP A 213 -2.63 3.86 -16.23
CA ASP A 213 -3.42 4.32 -15.09
C ASP A 213 -4.78 3.60 -15.01
N GLY A 214 -5.10 3.03 -13.85
CA GLY A 214 -6.45 2.52 -13.58
C GLY A 214 -7.47 3.66 -13.45
N VAL A 215 -8.75 3.35 -13.63
CA VAL A 215 -9.83 4.29 -13.33
C VAL A 215 -9.87 4.54 -11.81
N GLY A 216 -9.92 5.80 -11.39
CA GLY A 216 -10.12 6.21 -10.00
C GLY A 216 -8.85 6.39 -9.15
N LEU A 217 -7.69 5.90 -9.59
CA LEU A 217 -6.37 6.08 -8.95
C LEU A 217 -6.39 5.91 -7.42
N PRO A 218 -6.49 4.66 -6.92
CA PRO A 218 -6.61 4.37 -5.48
C PRO A 218 -5.50 5.02 -4.64
N THR A 219 -4.26 5.00 -5.14
CA THR A 219 -3.10 5.61 -4.47
C THR A 219 -2.98 7.12 -4.74
N GLY A 220 -3.72 7.65 -5.73
CA GLY A 220 -3.57 9.01 -6.25
C GLY A 220 -2.37 9.20 -7.17
N SER A 221 -1.56 8.16 -7.41
CA SER A 221 -0.41 8.21 -8.30
C SER A 221 -0.86 8.18 -9.77
N SER A 222 -0.06 8.74 -10.67
CA SER A 222 -0.22 8.58 -12.12
C SER A 222 1.10 8.12 -12.72
N VAL A 223 1.02 7.29 -13.77
CA VAL A 223 2.19 6.90 -14.58
C VAL A 223 2.94 8.11 -15.15
N VAL A 224 2.29 9.28 -15.27
CA VAL A 224 2.95 10.54 -15.68
C VAL A 224 4.03 10.96 -14.68
N ASN A 225 3.73 10.85 -13.39
CA ASN A 225 4.68 11.19 -12.32
C ASN A 225 5.73 10.10 -12.18
N GLU A 226 5.31 8.83 -12.19
CA GLU A 226 6.19 7.66 -12.12
C GLU A 226 7.24 7.67 -13.25
N PHE A 227 6.84 8.01 -14.48
CA PHE A 227 7.75 8.05 -15.63
C PHE A 227 8.88 9.08 -15.47
N GLN A 228 8.63 10.21 -14.81
CA GLN A 228 9.70 11.19 -14.56
C GLN A 228 10.71 10.65 -13.55
N VAL A 229 10.23 10.01 -12.48
CA VAL A 229 11.09 9.34 -11.51
C VAL A 229 11.89 8.24 -12.19
N LEU A 230 11.24 7.38 -12.97
CA LEU A 230 11.87 6.27 -13.68
C LEU A 230 12.99 6.76 -14.62
N ARG A 231 12.78 7.89 -15.31
CA ARG A 231 13.82 8.53 -16.12
C ARG A 231 14.98 9.09 -15.31
N GLU A 232 14.71 9.66 -14.15
CA GLU A 232 15.73 10.15 -13.23
C GLU A 232 16.63 8.98 -12.78
N VAL A 233 16.03 7.91 -12.26
CA VAL A 233 16.76 6.76 -11.70
C VAL A 233 17.45 5.92 -12.77
N ALA A 234 16.85 5.75 -13.96
CA ALA A 234 17.50 5.07 -15.08
C ALA A 234 18.79 5.79 -15.53
N ARG A 235 18.83 7.13 -15.45
CA ARG A 235 20.04 7.91 -15.78
C ARG A 235 21.16 7.74 -14.76
N LEU A 236 20.83 7.39 -13.52
CA LEU A 236 21.81 7.07 -12.48
C LEU A 236 22.45 5.69 -12.70
N GLY A 237 21.87 4.86 -13.57
CA GLY A 237 22.33 3.49 -13.81
C GLY A 237 21.73 2.47 -12.84
N LEU A 238 20.66 2.82 -12.11
CA LEU A 238 19.90 1.86 -11.31
C LEU A 238 19.32 0.76 -12.20
N PRO A 239 19.28 -0.50 -11.72
CA PRO A 239 18.62 -1.59 -12.45
C PRO A 239 17.12 -1.35 -12.42
N VAL A 240 16.59 -0.69 -13.44
CA VAL A 240 15.16 -0.40 -13.61
C VAL A 240 14.78 -0.63 -15.07
N PRO A 241 13.49 -0.89 -15.38
CA PRO A 241 13.04 -0.91 -16.76
C PRO A 241 13.32 0.43 -17.46
N THR A 242 13.92 0.39 -18.64
CA THR A 242 14.24 1.58 -19.42
C THR A 242 12.94 2.30 -19.81
N PRO A 243 12.73 3.57 -19.42
CA PRO A 243 11.57 4.34 -19.85
C PRO A 243 11.65 4.68 -21.34
N LEU A 244 10.71 4.20 -22.13
CA LEU A 244 10.71 4.32 -23.59
C LEU A 244 9.80 5.45 -24.08
N HIS A 245 8.59 5.53 -23.54
CA HIS A 245 7.59 6.50 -23.97
C HIS A 245 6.56 6.77 -22.87
N LEU A 246 6.05 8.00 -22.83
CA LEU A 246 4.89 8.39 -22.03
C LEU A 246 3.84 9.01 -22.94
N GLN A 247 2.61 8.51 -22.84
CA GLN A 247 1.44 9.13 -23.42
C GLN A 247 0.55 9.65 -22.29
N ALA A 248 0.67 10.95 -22.00
CA ALA A 248 -0.06 11.60 -20.91
C ALA A 248 -1.54 11.82 -21.24
N ASN A 249 -1.87 12.06 -22.52
CA ASN A 249 -3.23 12.30 -23.00
C ASN A 249 -3.65 11.16 -23.93
N ALA A 250 -4.04 10.02 -23.35
CA ALA A 250 -4.41 8.85 -24.13
C ALA A 250 -5.93 8.80 -24.39
N GLU A 251 -6.49 9.78 -25.11
CA GLU A 251 -7.93 9.79 -25.45
C GLU A 251 -8.36 8.46 -26.11
N ASN A 252 -7.47 7.84 -26.88
CA ASN A 252 -7.71 6.57 -27.58
C ASN A 252 -7.71 5.33 -26.67
N LEU A 253 -6.97 5.36 -25.55
CA LEU A 253 -6.83 4.24 -24.62
C LEU A 253 -7.46 4.54 -23.23
N GLY A 254 -8.16 5.68 -23.10
CA GLY A 254 -8.92 6.08 -21.93
C GLY A 254 -8.12 6.82 -20.85
N THR A 255 -6.94 6.32 -20.47
CA THR A 255 -6.11 6.91 -19.41
C THR A 255 -4.63 6.88 -19.79
N ALA A 256 -3.84 7.75 -19.16
CA ALA A 256 -2.41 7.86 -19.41
C ALA A 256 -1.70 6.50 -19.27
N TYR A 257 -0.71 6.28 -20.13
CA TYR A 257 0.13 5.09 -20.07
C TYR A 257 1.59 5.43 -20.35
N MET A 258 2.49 4.58 -19.86
CA MET A 258 3.90 4.58 -20.21
C MET A 258 4.32 3.24 -20.79
N LEU A 259 5.32 3.28 -21.66
CA LEU A 259 6.03 2.12 -22.16
C LEU A 259 7.43 2.09 -21.55
N VAL A 260 7.79 0.91 -21.06
CA VAL A 260 9.12 0.59 -20.58
C VAL A 260 9.62 -0.66 -21.31
N ASP A 261 10.93 -0.90 -21.30
CA ASP A 261 11.45 -2.15 -21.83
C ASP A 261 10.98 -3.36 -21.00
N TYR A 262 11.03 -4.54 -21.61
CA TYR A 262 10.82 -5.77 -20.89
C TYR A 262 12.14 -6.25 -20.28
N VAL A 263 12.18 -6.35 -18.95
CA VAL A 263 13.32 -6.94 -18.23
C VAL A 263 13.02 -8.40 -17.91
N ALA A 264 13.87 -9.30 -18.43
CA ALA A 264 13.79 -10.72 -18.11
C ALA A 264 14.34 -10.98 -16.71
N GLY A 265 13.53 -11.62 -15.86
CA GLY A 265 13.89 -12.00 -14.49
C GLY A 265 12.73 -12.69 -13.78
N GLN A 266 12.97 -13.16 -12.57
CA GLN A 266 11.95 -13.76 -11.70
C GLN A 266 11.69 -12.86 -10.51
N SER A 267 10.43 -12.76 -10.06
CA SER A 267 10.11 -12.00 -8.84
C SER A 267 10.87 -12.59 -7.64
N ALA A 268 11.56 -11.73 -6.89
CA ALA A 268 12.39 -12.12 -5.74
C ALA A 268 11.57 -12.88 -4.68
N HIS A 269 10.29 -12.56 -4.53
CA HIS A 269 9.39 -13.23 -3.60
C HIS A 269 9.22 -14.74 -3.90
N LEU A 270 9.42 -15.17 -5.15
CA LEU A 270 9.25 -16.56 -5.57
C LEU A 270 10.54 -17.39 -5.53
N THR A 271 11.69 -16.71 -5.48
CA THR A 271 13.00 -17.31 -5.76
C THR A 271 14.02 -17.07 -4.66
N VAL A 272 13.57 -16.74 -3.45
CA VAL A 272 14.44 -16.48 -2.29
C VAL A 272 15.42 -17.63 -2.11
N PRO A 273 16.74 -17.39 -2.19
CA PRO A 273 17.72 -18.44 -2.22
C PRO A 273 17.92 -19.07 -0.85
N MET A 274 18.20 -20.37 -0.85
CA MET A 274 18.48 -21.12 0.37
C MET A 274 19.97 -21.20 0.69
N ASP A 275 20.84 -21.17 -0.32
CA ASP A 275 22.28 -21.26 -0.07
C ASP A 275 22.86 -19.91 0.38
N PRO A 276 23.78 -19.91 1.37
CA PRO A 276 24.31 -18.66 1.94
C PRO A 276 25.02 -17.75 0.94
N ALA A 277 25.69 -18.31 -0.08
CA ALA A 277 26.45 -17.52 -1.03
C ALA A 277 25.53 -16.71 -1.96
N SER A 278 24.42 -17.31 -2.41
CA SER A 278 23.40 -16.63 -3.20
C SER A 278 22.64 -15.59 -2.36
N ARG A 279 22.29 -15.90 -1.09
CA ARG A 279 21.71 -14.90 -0.17
C ARG A 279 22.60 -13.66 -0.03
N GLN A 280 23.91 -13.88 0.11
CA GLN A 280 24.89 -12.82 0.20
C GLN A 280 24.96 -11.97 -1.08
N ARG A 281 24.93 -12.62 -2.26
CA ARG A 281 24.89 -11.92 -3.57
C ARG A 281 23.61 -11.11 -3.76
N TRP A 282 22.46 -11.65 -3.36
CA TRP A 282 21.18 -10.92 -3.36
C TRP A 282 21.27 -9.67 -2.49
N ALA A 283 21.68 -9.84 -1.22
CA ALA A 283 21.77 -8.74 -0.28
C ALA A 283 22.75 -7.65 -0.76
N ASP A 284 23.89 -8.03 -1.33
CA ASP A 284 24.87 -7.09 -1.89
C ASP A 284 24.32 -6.33 -3.11
N SER A 285 23.64 -7.01 -4.03
CA SER A 285 23.03 -6.38 -5.21
C SER A 285 21.88 -5.43 -4.86
N ILE A 286 21.09 -5.75 -3.85
CA ILE A 286 20.02 -4.87 -3.32
C ILE A 286 20.65 -3.67 -2.62
N LEU A 287 21.67 -3.91 -1.80
CA LEU A 287 22.41 -2.87 -1.09
C LEU A 287 23.01 -1.85 -2.06
N ASP A 288 23.70 -2.31 -3.10
CA ASP A 288 24.34 -1.42 -4.09
C ASP A 288 23.31 -0.50 -4.77
N SER A 289 22.12 -1.02 -5.06
CA SER A 289 21.04 -0.23 -5.65
C SER A 289 20.52 0.84 -4.68
N LEU A 290 20.28 0.50 -3.42
CA LEU A 290 19.84 1.48 -2.42
C LEU A 290 20.92 2.51 -2.09
N VAL A 291 22.19 2.11 -2.02
CA VAL A 291 23.31 3.03 -1.82
C VAL A 291 23.41 4.01 -2.99
N MET A 292 23.34 3.51 -4.23
CA MET A 292 23.35 4.35 -5.43
C MET A 292 22.20 5.35 -5.44
N LEU A 293 20.96 4.88 -5.22
CA LEU A 293 19.78 5.75 -5.17
C LEU A 293 19.95 6.87 -4.14
N HIS A 294 20.25 6.51 -2.89
CA HIS A 294 20.29 7.48 -1.80
C HIS A 294 21.46 8.47 -1.93
N ARG A 295 22.66 8.01 -2.32
CA ARG A 295 23.83 8.88 -2.46
C ARG A 295 23.70 9.86 -3.63
N GLU A 296 23.31 9.36 -4.80
CA GLU A 296 23.34 10.15 -6.03
C GLU A 296 22.17 11.16 -6.09
N THR A 297 21.15 10.98 -5.24
CA THR A 297 19.99 11.88 -5.15
C THR A 297 19.96 12.72 -3.87
N LEU A 298 21.06 12.75 -3.11
CA LEU A 298 21.17 13.52 -1.87
C LEU A 298 20.96 15.03 -2.10
N GLN A 299 20.01 15.61 -1.37
CA GLN A 299 19.67 17.04 -1.38
C GLN A 299 20.04 17.65 -0.02
N THR A 300 21.16 18.38 0.01
CA THR A 300 21.71 18.94 1.27
C THR A 300 21.05 20.24 1.72
N ASP A 301 20.24 20.86 0.86
CA ASP A 301 19.56 22.13 1.07
C ASP A 301 18.09 21.97 1.50
N ARG A 302 17.62 20.73 1.69
CA ARG A 302 16.23 20.42 2.02
C ARG A 302 16.11 19.88 3.43
N ASP A 303 15.12 20.37 4.17
CA ASP A 303 14.70 19.76 5.44
C ASP A 303 13.56 18.77 5.16
N ILE A 304 13.79 17.48 5.42
CA ILE A 304 12.77 16.45 5.20
C ILE A 304 11.51 16.68 6.04
N ARG A 305 11.61 17.39 7.17
CA ARG A 305 10.46 17.69 8.03
C ARG A 305 9.44 18.57 7.32
N ASP A 306 9.90 19.50 6.48
CA ASP A 306 9.01 20.38 5.72
C ASP A 306 8.33 19.62 4.58
N LEU A 307 9.06 18.72 3.92
CA LEU A 307 8.53 17.85 2.87
C LEU A 307 7.47 16.89 3.42
N LEU A 308 7.81 16.17 4.50
CA LEU A 308 6.90 15.23 5.14
C LEU A 308 5.70 15.93 5.79
N ARG A 309 5.86 17.16 6.32
CA ARG A 309 4.72 17.94 6.80
C ARG A 309 3.71 18.22 5.68
N ALA A 310 4.20 18.65 4.52
CA ALA A 310 3.33 18.87 3.36
C ALA A 310 2.66 17.57 2.92
N GLU A 311 3.38 16.45 2.87
CA GLU A 311 2.80 15.17 2.49
C GLU A 311 1.77 14.66 3.51
N ILE A 312 2.01 14.84 4.82
CA ILE A 312 1.02 14.52 5.87
C ILE A 312 -0.25 15.35 5.68
N ASP A 313 -0.12 16.64 5.39
CA ASP A 313 -1.27 17.52 5.16
C ASP A 313 -2.05 17.11 3.90
N GLU A 314 -1.36 16.74 2.82
CA GLU A 314 -1.97 16.19 1.60
C GLU A 314 -2.66 14.85 1.86
N LEU A 315 -2.03 13.94 2.61
CA LEU A 315 -2.61 12.65 3.00
C LEU A 315 -3.86 12.87 3.86
N ARG A 316 -3.82 13.79 4.82
CA ARG A 316 -4.96 14.14 5.67
C ARG A 316 -6.10 14.72 4.83
N GLN A 317 -5.80 15.57 3.85
CA GLN A 317 -6.82 16.09 2.94
C GLN A 317 -7.41 14.98 2.07
N ARG A 318 -6.58 14.09 1.53
CA ARG A 318 -7.01 12.96 0.71
C ARG A 318 -7.92 12.00 1.47
N VAL A 319 -7.60 11.72 2.73
CA VAL A 319 -8.46 10.92 3.62
C VAL A 319 -9.82 11.60 3.71
N ARG A 320 -9.88 12.88 4.09
CA ARG A 320 -11.16 13.62 4.19
C ARG A 320 -11.96 13.65 2.90
N ASP A 321 -11.31 13.90 1.76
CA ASP A 321 -11.98 13.99 0.45
C ASP A 321 -12.57 12.65 0.00
N ARG A 322 -12.00 11.55 0.50
CA ARG A 322 -12.41 10.18 0.16
C ARG A 322 -13.11 9.48 1.32
N GLU A 323 -13.27 10.14 2.46
CA GLU A 323 -13.79 9.51 3.66
C GLU A 323 -15.28 9.24 3.50
N ARG A 324 -15.64 7.96 3.55
CA ARG A 324 -17.04 7.51 3.60
C ARG A 324 -17.41 6.97 4.98
N HIS A 325 -16.41 6.43 5.67
CA HIS A 325 -16.49 5.91 7.01
C HIS A 325 -15.32 6.45 7.81
N ALA A 326 -15.53 6.65 9.10
CA ALA A 326 -14.51 7.21 9.96
C ALA A 326 -13.41 6.20 10.28
N HIS A 327 -12.14 6.65 10.18
CA HIS A 327 -10.95 5.82 10.41
C HIS A 327 -10.09 6.40 11.55
N PRO A 328 -10.45 6.14 12.82
CA PRO A 328 -9.73 6.72 13.95
C PRO A 328 -8.28 6.23 14.05
N GLY A 329 -7.94 5.04 13.53
CA GLY A 329 -6.56 4.57 13.47
C GLY A 329 -5.70 5.40 12.52
N ILE A 330 -6.23 5.71 11.33
CA ILE A 330 -5.55 6.61 10.37
C ILE A 330 -5.37 8.01 10.97
N ALA A 331 -6.42 8.57 11.58
CA ALA A 331 -6.35 9.90 12.19
C ALA A 331 -5.35 9.95 13.37
N CYS A 332 -5.26 8.89 14.17
CA CYS A 332 -4.26 8.75 15.23
C CYS A 332 -2.84 8.73 14.63
N GLY A 333 -2.60 7.91 13.60
CA GLY A 333 -1.31 7.82 12.93
C GLY A 333 -0.86 9.13 12.28
N LEU A 334 -1.74 9.81 11.54
CA LEU A 334 -1.42 11.12 10.93
C LEU A 334 -1.13 12.20 11.98
N SER A 335 -1.79 12.14 13.13
CA SER A 335 -1.57 13.09 14.23
C SER A 335 -0.24 12.81 14.94
N TRP A 336 0.08 11.53 15.16
CA TRP A 336 1.35 11.10 15.72
C TRP A 336 2.53 11.45 14.81
N LEU A 337 2.43 11.20 13.51
CA LEU A 337 3.47 11.58 12.54
C LEU A 337 3.72 13.10 12.55
N GLN A 338 2.65 13.90 12.62
CA GLN A 338 2.75 15.34 12.69
C GLN A 338 3.49 15.81 13.97
N SER A 339 3.20 15.22 15.13
CA SER A 339 3.85 15.59 16.40
C SER A 339 5.30 15.11 16.46
N HIS A 340 5.66 14.06 15.72
CA HIS A 340 6.98 13.44 15.74
C HIS A 340 7.93 13.90 14.62
N LEU A 341 7.59 14.93 13.84
CA LEU A 341 8.52 15.45 12.81
C LEU A 341 9.90 15.85 13.39
N SER A 342 9.97 16.24 14.67
CA SER A 342 11.24 16.58 15.32
C SER A 342 12.20 15.39 15.49
N ASP A 343 11.69 14.16 15.43
CA ASP A 343 12.49 12.94 15.44
C ASP A 343 13.41 12.81 14.22
N LEU A 344 13.09 13.56 13.18
CA LEU A 344 13.79 13.60 11.90
C LEU A 344 14.74 14.79 11.76
N GLU A 345 14.99 15.53 12.85
CA GLU A 345 15.90 16.66 12.82
C GLU A 345 17.33 16.25 12.41
N GLY A 346 17.89 16.96 11.43
CA GLY A 346 19.25 16.73 10.93
C GLY A 346 19.41 15.50 10.04
N ARG A 347 18.31 14.81 9.70
CA ARG A 347 18.32 13.66 8.79
C ARG A 347 18.48 14.09 7.33
N PRO A 348 19.14 13.29 6.48
CA PRO A 348 19.38 13.63 5.08
C PRO A 348 18.09 13.52 4.25
N ALA A 349 18.01 14.31 3.18
CA ALA A 349 16.94 14.22 2.19
C ALA A 349 17.47 13.59 0.91
N CYS A 350 16.91 12.47 0.46
CA CYS A 350 17.24 11.87 -0.83
C CYS A 350 15.99 11.23 -1.45
N ARG A 351 16.09 10.81 -2.72
CA ARG A 351 15.05 9.99 -3.34
C ARG A 351 14.96 8.66 -2.60
N VAL A 352 13.75 8.29 -2.18
CA VAL A 352 13.44 6.95 -1.69
C VAL A 352 12.51 6.26 -2.68
N HIS A 353 12.56 4.94 -2.77
CA HIS A 353 11.59 4.14 -3.50
C HIS A 353 10.21 4.24 -2.86
N GLY A 354 10.14 4.15 -1.53
CA GLY A 354 8.91 4.25 -0.75
C GLY A 354 8.03 2.99 -0.77
N ASP A 355 8.51 1.89 -1.36
CA ASP A 355 7.90 0.55 -1.32
C ASP A 355 8.91 -0.54 -1.74
N VAL A 356 10.16 -0.42 -1.25
CA VAL A 356 11.21 -1.37 -1.61
C VAL A 356 10.98 -2.72 -0.90
N GLY A 357 10.90 -3.79 -1.68
CA GLY A 357 10.69 -5.15 -1.15
C GLY A 357 10.76 -6.21 -2.22
N PHE A 358 10.81 -7.49 -1.83
CA PHE A 358 10.94 -8.61 -2.77
C PHE A 358 9.78 -8.72 -3.77
N HIS A 359 8.60 -8.17 -3.45
CA HIS A 359 7.47 -8.11 -4.37
C HIS A 359 7.72 -7.17 -5.57
N ASN A 360 8.60 -6.17 -5.40
CA ASN A 360 8.94 -5.16 -6.41
C ASN A 360 10.33 -5.40 -7.04
N MET A 361 10.94 -6.56 -6.83
CA MET A 361 12.28 -6.88 -7.33
C MET A 361 12.24 -8.03 -8.33
N LEU A 362 12.90 -7.86 -9.48
CA LEU A 362 13.23 -8.94 -10.40
C LEU A 362 14.68 -9.36 -10.21
N MET A 363 14.90 -10.66 -10.06
CA MET A 363 16.20 -11.28 -9.89
C MET A 363 16.55 -12.16 -11.10
N ALA A 364 17.82 -12.14 -11.50
CA ALA A 364 18.40 -13.10 -12.42
C ALA A 364 19.86 -13.34 -12.05
N ASP A 365 20.30 -14.60 -12.05
CA ASP A 365 21.67 -15.01 -11.69
C ASP A 365 22.16 -14.38 -10.37
N ASP A 366 21.30 -14.41 -9.35
CA ASP A 366 21.50 -13.82 -8.02
C ASP A 366 21.74 -12.30 -7.97
N LYS A 367 21.32 -11.57 -9.00
CA LYS A 367 21.42 -10.12 -9.07
C LYS A 367 20.06 -9.47 -9.27
N LEU A 368 19.90 -8.29 -8.68
CA LEU A 368 18.77 -7.41 -8.94
C LEU A 368 18.91 -6.87 -10.37
N VAL A 369 17.99 -7.26 -11.25
CA VAL A 369 17.95 -6.80 -12.64
C VAL A 369 16.89 -5.74 -12.88
N ALA A 370 15.86 -5.66 -12.03
CA ALA A 370 14.93 -4.54 -12.03
C ALA A 370 14.34 -4.30 -10.63
N LEU A 371 14.37 -3.04 -10.18
CA LEU A 371 13.51 -2.51 -9.14
C LEU A 371 12.30 -1.84 -9.80
N LEU A 372 11.12 -2.35 -9.49
CA LEU A 372 9.84 -2.02 -10.12
C LEU A 372 8.99 -1.14 -9.22
N ASP A 373 7.95 -0.53 -9.81
CA ASP A 373 6.87 0.17 -9.10
C ASP A 373 7.29 1.41 -8.29
N TRP A 374 7.64 2.46 -9.04
CA TRP A 374 8.13 3.72 -8.48
C TRP A 374 7.01 4.70 -8.11
N GLU A 375 5.76 4.23 -8.00
CA GLU A 375 4.58 5.09 -7.82
C GLU A 375 4.56 5.84 -6.47
N PHE A 376 5.27 5.32 -5.47
CA PHE A 376 5.37 5.90 -4.13
C PHE A 376 6.66 6.69 -3.88
N SER A 377 7.49 6.83 -4.90
CA SER A 377 8.80 7.45 -4.77
C SER A 377 8.70 8.96 -4.56
N HIS A 378 9.44 9.45 -3.56
CA HIS A 378 9.45 10.85 -3.14
C HIS A 378 10.80 11.19 -2.50
N ILE A 379 10.97 12.41 -2.01
CA ILE A 379 12.18 12.83 -1.29
C ILE A 379 11.94 12.70 0.21
N SER A 380 12.76 11.89 0.89
CA SER A 380 12.60 11.52 2.30
C SER A 380 13.95 11.14 2.94
N ASP A 381 13.93 10.62 4.16
CA ASP A 381 15.08 9.98 4.81
C ASP A 381 15.32 8.59 4.19
N PRO A 382 16.57 8.21 3.85
CA PRO A 382 16.88 6.86 3.40
C PRO A 382 16.48 5.75 4.38
N VAL A 383 16.34 6.06 5.68
CA VAL A 383 15.85 5.12 6.69
C VAL A 383 14.45 4.61 6.36
N GLU A 384 13.65 5.36 5.59
CA GLU A 384 12.37 4.87 5.08
C GLU A 384 12.56 3.58 4.26
N ASP A 385 13.34 3.61 3.19
CA ASP A 385 13.60 2.44 2.35
C ASP A 385 14.26 1.30 3.15
N LEU A 386 15.18 1.64 4.06
CA LEU A 386 15.81 0.64 4.95
C LEU A 386 14.78 -0.04 5.86
N ARG A 387 13.77 0.71 6.34
CA ARG A 387 12.67 0.15 7.14
C ARG A 387 11.77 -0.76 6.32
N TYR A 388 11.51 -0.41 5.05
CA TYR A 388 10.74 -1.23 4.12
C TYR A 388 11.47 -2.53 3.75
N VAL A 389 12.76 -2.47 3.43
CA VAL A 389 13.53 -3.63 2.99
C VAL A 389 13.92 -4.58 4.13
N LYS A 390 13.98 -4.09 5.38
CA LYS A 390 14.44 -4.83 6.57
C LYS A 390 13.86 -6.25 6.70
N PRO A 391 12.53 -6.49 6.65
CA PRO A 391 11.98 -7.83 6.83
C PRO A 391 12.48 -8.84 5.79
N PHE A 392 12.72 -8.38 4.56
CA PHE A 392 13.23 -9.20 3.47
C PHE A 392 14.71 -9.53 3.65
N ILE A 393 15.51 -8.60 4.15
CA ILE A 393 16.92 -8.85 4.47
C ILE A 393 17.06 -9.72 5.73
N GLU A 394 16.14 -9.60 6.69
CA GLU A 394 16.05 -10.51 7.85
C GLU A 394 15.71 -11.94 7.40
N GLN A 395 14.87 -12.12 6.37
CA GLN A 395 14.62 -13.44 5.77
C GLN A 395 15.88 -14.08 5.17
N LEU A 396 16.88 -13.27 4.79
CA LEU A 396 18.19 -13.74 4.32
C LEU A 396 19.20 -13.98 5.45
N ASP A 397 18.84 -13.68 6.71
CA ASP A 397 19.72 -13.69 7.88
C ASP A 397 20.90 -12.69 7.78
N LEU A 398 20.72 -11.57 7.06
CA LEU A 398 21.82 -10.65 6.70
C LEU A 398 21.64 -9.21 7.18
N TRP A 399 20.62 -8.91 8.00
CA TRP A 399 20.32 -7.53 8.40
C TRP A 399 21.49 -6.79 9.10
N PRO A 400 22.20 -7.39 10.08
CA PRO A 400 23.34 -6.71 10.72
C PRO A 400 24.44 -6.35 9.72
N TRP A 401 24.78 -7.28 8.81
CA TRP A 401 25.75 -7.05 7.74
C TRP A 401 25.27 -5.95 6.78
N PHE A 402 23.99 -5.99 6.39
CA PHE A 402 23.42 -5.06 5.42
C PHE A 402 23.48 -3.61 5.89
N ILE A 403 23.12 -3.35 7.16
CA ILE A 403 23.19 -1.99 7.71
C ILE A 403 24.62 -1.53 7.91
N GLU A 404 25.51 -2.38 8.42
CA GLU A 404 26.93 -2.02 8.53
C GLU A 404 27.50 -1.61 7.17
N GLN A 405 27.23 -2.40 6.13
CA GLN A 405 27.70 -2.11 4.78
C GLN A 405 27.00 -0.90 4.15
N TYR A 406 25.71 -0.69 4.44
CA TYR A 406 24.99 0.49 4.02
C TYR A 406 25.64 1.76 4.57
N GLU A 407 25.91 1.83 5.88
CA GLU A 407 26.51 3.02 6.50
C GLU A 407 27.92 3.27 5.94
N GLN A 408 28.72 2.21 5.77
CA GLN A 408 30.08 2.30 5.20
C GLN A 408 30.06 2.79 3.74
N ARG A 409 29.17 2.25 2.90
CA ARG A 409 29.12 2.57 1.47
C ARG A 409 28.35 3.85 1.16
N SER A 410 27.33 4.20 1.92
CA SER A 410 26.52 5.42 1.72
C SER A 410 27.11 6.65 2.42
N GLY A 411 27.80 6.46 3.55
CA GLY A 411 28.16 7.55 4.45
C GLY A 411 26.98 8.12 5.25
N MET A 412 25.81 7.48 5.18
CA MET A 412 24.58 7.87 5.87
C MET A 412 24.29 6.88 7.01
N SER A 413 23.89 7.38 8.17
CA SER A 413 23.62 6.53 9.34
C SER A 413 22.20 5.99 9.37
N TYR A 414 22.03 4.77 9.88
CA TYR A 414 20.74 4.20 10.24
C TYR A 414 20.32 4.72 11.62
N ASP A 415 19.38 5.66 11.64
CA ASP A 415 18.89 6.25 12.88
C ASP A 415 17.66 5.49 13.41
N ALA A 416 17.78 4.95 14.63
CA ALA A 416 16.72 4.14 15.24
C ALA A 416 15.47 4.96 15.59
N ARG A 417 15.57 6.29 15.75
CA ARG A 417 14.43 7.17 16.03
C ARG A 417 13.67 7.46 14.73
N ALA A 418 14.36 7.78 13.65
CA ALA A 418 13.81 7.83 12.30
C ALA A 418 13.15 6.49 11.92
N ALA A 419 13.78 5.36 12.24
CA ALA A 419 13.20 4.04 11.93
C ALA A 419 11.85 3.79 12.62
N ARG A 420 11.65 4.30 13.85
CA ARG A 420 10.34 4.26 14.54
C ARG A 420 9.32 5.15 13.84
N TYR A 421 9.71 6.35 13.45
CA TYR A 421 8.87 7.26 12.68
C TYR A 421 8.39 6.59 11.37
N PHE A 422 9.32 6.04 10.59
CA PHE A 422 9.01 5.41 9.32
C PHE A 422 8.26 4.08 9.46
N ASN A 423 8.26 3.48 10.65
CA ASN A 423 7.38 2.35 10.95
C ASN A 423 5.91 2.77 10.96
N VAL A 424 5.58 3.87 11.66
CA VAL A 424 4.21 4.41 11.68
C VAL A 424 3.83 4.96 10.30
N TRP A 425 4.76 5.66 9.63
CA TRP A 425 4.59 6.21 8.28
C TRP A 425 4.11 5.15 7.28
N LYS A 426 4.82 4.02 7.23
CA LYS A 426 4.49 2.89 6.36
C LYS A 426 3.06 2.42 6.58
N GLU A 427 2.68 2.15 7.82
CA GLU A 427 1.35 1.61 8.14
C GLU A 427 0.23 2.63 7.81
N VAL A 428 0.48 3.93 8.04
CA VAL A 428 -0.43 5.02 7.64
C VAL A 428 -0.61 5.07 6.12
N ARG A 429 0.48 5.05 5.34
CA ARG A 429 0.38 5.08 3.87
C ARG A 429 -0.36 3.88 3.32
N ASN A 430 -0.08 2.68 3.86
CA ASN A 430 -0.78 1.46 3.47
C ASN A 430 -2.28 1.52 3.80
N ALA A 431 -2.64 2.01 4.99
CA ALA A 431 -4.05 2.21 5.37
C ALA A 431 -4.75 3.18 4.40
N ILE A 432 -4.14 4.32 4.08
CA ILE A 432 -4.72 5.31 3.15
C ILE A 432 -4.85 4.75 1.73
N ALA A 433 -3.87 3.97 1.26
CA ALA A 433 -3.96 3.26 -0.02
C ALA A 433 -5.14 2.27 -0.03
N CYS A 434 -5.30 1.47 1.03
CA CYS A 434 -6.42 0.55 1.18
C CYS A 434 -7.78 1.26 1.32
N GLN A 435 -7.83 2.44 1.93
CA GLN A 435 -9.03 3.28 1.94
C GLN A 435 -9.39 3.72 0.51
N GLY A 436 -8.40 4.11 -0.30
CA GLY A 436 -8.58 4.38 -1.72
C GLY A 436 -9.13 3.17 -2.48
N SER A 437 -8.57 1.99 -2.22
CA SER A 437 -9.04 0.72 -2.79
C SER A 437 -10.49 0.42 -2.38
N LEU A 438 -10.84 0.56 -1.11
CA LEU A 438 -12.21 0.35 -0.60
C LEU A 438 -13.23 1.26 -1.32
N ASN A 439 -12.87 2.53 -1.47
CA ASN A 439 -13.72 3.53 -2.13
C ASN A 439 -13.93 3.28 -3.62
N SER A 440 -12.99 2.58 -4.28
CA SER A 440 -13.06 2.29 -5.71
C SER A 440 -14.28 1.43 -6.08
N LEU A 441 -14.83 0.64 -5.14
CA LEU A 441 -16.06 -0.13 -5.33
C LEU A 441 -17.25 0.71 -5.77
N LEU A 442 -17.28 1.96 -5.32
CA LEU A 442 -18.40 2.88 -5.49
C LEU A 442 -18.09 3.93 -6.56
N MET A 443 -16.99 3.79 -7.30
CA MET A 443 -16.61 4.67 -8.39
C MET A 443 -17.13 4.12 -9.73
N PRO A 444 -17.90 4.90 -10.50
CA PRO A 444 -18.33 4.48 -11.84
C PRO A 444 -17.13 4.12 -12.72
N GLY A 445 -17.17 2.93 -13.33
CA GLY A 445 -16.12 2.47 -14.25
C GLY A 445 -15.01 1.63 -13.62
N VAL A 446 -14.91 1.54 -12.29
CA VAL A 446 -14.01 0.56 -11.65
C VAL A 446 -14.66 -0.82 -11.69
N ARG A 447 -13.98 -1.77 -12.34
CA ARG A 447 -14.47 -3.17 -12.49
C ARG A 447 -13.58 -4.20 -11.79
N ASN A 448 -12.44 -3.78 -11.23
CA ASN A 448 -11.51 -4.66 -10.53
C ASN A 448 -12.02 -4.94 -9.10
N LEU A 449 -12.77 -6.03 -8.94
CA LEU A 449 -13.31 -6.44 -7.63
C LEU A 449 -12.21 -6.76 -6.62
N ALA A 450 -11.07 -7.32 -7.07
CA ALA A 450 -9.97 -7.68 -6.18
C ALA A 450 -9.36 -6.46 -5.49
N LEU A 451 -9.19 -5.35 -6.24
CA LEU A 451 -8.80 -4.06 -5.70
C LEU A 451 -9.80 -3.59 -4.62
N CYS A 452 -11.08 -3.57 -4.95
CA CYS A 452 -12.14 -3.12 -4.03
C CYS A 452 -12.14 -3.90 -2.71
N VAL A 453 -11.99 -5.21 -2.83
CA VAL A 453 -12.04 -6.16 -1.73
C VAL A 453 -10.79 -6.09 -0.85
N ALA A 454 -9.62 -5.86 -1.44
CA ALA A 454 -8.37 -5.67 -0.70
C ALA A 454 -8.53 -4.54 0.33
N GLY A 455 -9.21 -3.44 -0.01
CA GLY A 455 -9.53 -2.37 0.92
C GLY A 455 -10.29 -2.87 2.17
N ASN A 456 -11.34 -3.68 1.98
CA ASN A 456 -12.13 -4.22 3.09
C ASN A 456 -11.35 -5.18 4.00
N LEU A 457 -10.45 -5.97 3.42
CA LEU A 457 -9.70 -7.01 4.15
C LEU A 457 -8.49 -6.43 4.90
N TYR A 458 -7.80 -5.44 4.31
CA TYR A 458 -6.52 -4.98 4.83
C TYR A 458 -6.60 -3.66 5.57
N LEU A 459 -7.56 -2.79 5.28
CA LEU A 459 -7.68 -1.50 5.96
C LEU A 459 -7.77 -1.64 7.49
N PRO A 460 -8.62 -2.52 8.06
CA PRO A 460 -8.64 -2.76 9.50
C PRO A 460 -7.30 -3.24 10.08
N LYS A 461 -6.58 -4.07 9.32
CA LYS A 461 -5.27 -4.62 9.74
C LYS A 461 -4.20 -3.55 9.77
N PHE A 462 -4.20 -2.65 8.78
CA PHE A 462 -3.30 -1.50 8.76
C PHE A 462 -3.66 -0.47 9.83
N GLU A 463 -4.93 -0.23 10.12
CA GLU A 463 -5.32 0.63 11.27
C GLU A 463 -4.80 0.07 12.60
N ILE A 464 -4.92 -1.24 12.82
CA ILE A 464 -4.33 -1.90 13.99
C ILE A 464 -2.78 -1.81 13.96
N GLY A 465 -2.17 -2.02 12.78
CA GLY A 465 -0.73 -1.92 12.58
C GLY A 465 -0.16 -0.53 12.87
N ILE A 466 -0.88 0.55 12.56
CA ILE A 466 -0.53 1.92 12.95
C ILE A 466 -0.41 2.00 14.48
N LEU A 467 -1.39 1.46 15.20
CA LEU A 467 -1.45 1.55 16.65
C LEU A 467 -0.40 0.67 17.32
N ASP A 468 -0.15 -0.53 16.79
CA ASP A 468 0.98 -1.38 17.17
C ASP A 468 2.31 -0.61 17.01
N ALA A 469 2.51 0.04 15.86
CA ALA A 469 3.71 0.81 15.58
C ALA A 469 3.91 1.98 16.55
N ILE A 470 2.83 2.69 16.94
CA ILE A 470 2.89 3.78 17.93
C ILE A 470 3.21 3.24 19.33
N VAL A 471 2.57 2.13 19.73
CA VAL A 471 2.80 1.47 21.03
C VAL A 471 4.26 1.02 21.16
N ASP A 472 4.79 0.37 20.12
CA ASP A 472 6.19 -0.05 20.05
C ASP A 472 7.14 1.15 20.07
N ALA A 473 6.79 2.21 19.36
CA ALA A 473 7.64 3.40 19.26
C ALA A 473 7.84 4.05 20.64
N ASN A 474 6.78 4.10 21.44
CA ASN A 474 6.78 4.71 22.77
C ASN A 474 7.36 3.80 23.85
N THR A 475 7.21 2.47 23.73
CA THR A 475 7.85 1.51 24.65
C THR A 475 9.38 1.60 24.56
N ALA A 476 9.94 1.64 23.34
CA ALA A 476 11.37 1.76 23.11
C ALA A 476 11.99 3.11 23.52
N ALA A 477 11.16 4.15 23.69
CA ALA A 477 11.58 5.46 24.19
C ALA A 477 11.69 5.49 25.72
N GLY A 478 10.80 4.79 26.43
CA GLY A 478 10.76 4.72 27.90
C GLY A 478 11.99 4.03 28.53
N ASP A 479 12.56 3.03 27.85
CA ASP A 479 13.74 2.28 28.34
C ASP A 479 15.05 3.09 28.37
N ARG A 480 15.07 4.31 27.82
CA ARG A 480 16.26 5.19 27.81
C ARG A 480 16.30 6.18 28.98
N HIS A 481 15.32 6.17 29.87
CA HIS A 481 15.21 7.07 31.03
C HIS A 481 15.31 6.38 32.39
N VAL A 482 15.79 5.14 32.46
CA VAL A 482 16.06 4.41 33.72
C VAL A 482 17.55 4.20 33.94
#